data_AF-A0A1X3CSN5-F1
#
_entry.id   AF-A0A1X3CSN5-F1
#
_cell.length_a   1.000
_cell.length_b   1.000
_cell.length_c   1.000
_cell.angle_alpha   90.00
_cell.angle_beta   90.00
_cell.angle_gamma   90.00
#
_symmetry.space_group_name_H-M   'P 1'
#
loop_
_entity.id
_entity.type
_entity.pdbx_description
1 polymer ?
#
loop_
_entity_poly.entity_id
_entity_poly.type
_entity_poly.pdbx_seq_one_letter_code
_entity_poly.pdbx_strand_id
1 'polypeptide(L)'
;MKHITLLFAALLLSACHIHTDESRRNKLLHFAASHPVAAKAIGLKGEDSVNITSNASRIAEKTGLDNKANGEGRGTQVNAVRHALWQAAVASRFGTDIAKKVGDANEDDSSIRERKNKYFSRLAADQAVDLRNNRIGRTIGADNPEADMKVLAQAVLGHYHKEGLWTAKPTKEKGYTYWMISRSKLSKSEYQSALNKVNALNANGFTEEEQQKYDAEKTANPFK
;
A
#
# COMPACT_ATOMS: atom_id res chain seq x y z
N MET A 1 -16.16 -9.01 70.79
CA MET A 1 -15.72 -7.59 70.71
C MET A 1 -14.29 -7.55 70.21
N LYS A 2 -13.99 -6.54 69.38
CA LYS A 2 -12.72 -6.19 68.72
C LYS A 2 -12.49 -6.83 67.34
N HIS A 3 -13.00 -6.10 66.34
CA HIS A 3 -12.51 -5.99 64.96
C HIS A 3 -11.00 -5.75 64.90
N ILE A 4 -10.38 -6.02 63.74
CA ILE A 4 -9.20 -5.35 63.10
C ILE A 4 -8.48 -6.41 62.23
N THR A 5 -8.10 -6.26 60.96
CA THR A 5 -8.43 -5.39 59.82
C THR A 5 -7.89 -6.14 58.58
N LEU A 6 -8.71 -6.31 57.54
CA LEU A 6 -8.25 -6.75 56.22
C LEU A 6 -7.32 -5.69 55.64
N LEU A 7 -6.09 -6.06 55.27
CA LEU A 7 -5.23 -5.25 54.40
C LEU A 7 -5.00 -6.04 53.11
N PHE A 8 -5.91 -5.83 52.16
CA PHE A 8 -5.62 -6.07 50.74
C PHE A 8 -4.58 -5.03 50.32
N ALA A 9 -3.33 -5.45 50.14
CA ALA A 9 -2.36 -4.67 49.40
C ALA A 9 -2.76 -4.70 47.93
N ALA A 10 -3.55 -3.72 47.51
CA ALA A 10 -3.75 -3.38 46.11
C ALA A 10 -2.39 -2.90 45.54
N LEU A 11 -1.64 -3.82 44.97
CA LEU A 11 -0.58 -3.50 44.02
C LEU A 11 -1.26 -2.93 42.77
N LEU A 12 -1.38 -1.60 42.78
CA LEU A 12 -1.59 -0.77 41.60
C LEU A 12 -0.48 -1.12 40.60
N LEU A 13 -0.78 -2.05 39.69
CA LEU A 13 -0.08 -2.15 38.42
C LEU A 13 -0.36 -0.85 37.69
N SER A 14 0.53 0.12 37.86
CA SER A 14 0.64 1.27 36.98
C SER A 14 0.57 0.75 35.55
N ALA A 15 -0.50 1.14 34.87
CA ALA A 15 -0.69 1.02 33.45
C ALA A 15 0.37 1.87 32.73
N CYS A 16 1.62 1.43 32.76
CA CYS A 16 2.51 1.65 31.64
C CYS A 16 2.07 0.66 30.58
N HIS A 17 1.12 1.08 29.73
CA HIS A 17 1.02 0.51 28.40
C HIS A 17 2.36 0.76 27.71
N ILE A 18 3.30 -0.16 27.91
CA ILE A 18 4.37 -0.39 26.96
C ILE A 18 3.62 -0.83 25.71
N HIS A 19 3.37 0.13 24.81
CA HIS A 19 3.10 -0.20 23.42
C HIS A 19 4.35 -0.95 22.95
N THR A 20 4.35 -2.27 23.09
CA THR A 20 5.22 -3.11 22.30
C THR A 20 4.72 -2.91 20.87
N ASP A 21 5.36 -2.01 20.13
CA ASP A 21 5.07 -1.82 18.72
C ASP A 21 5.38 -3.15 18.05
N GLU A 22 4.32 -3.91 17.76
CA GLU A 22 4.44 -5.21 17.14
C GLU A 22 5.16 -5.00 15.80
N SER A 23 6.25 -5.72 15.56
CA SER A 23 6.97 -5.56 14.29
C SER A 23 6.02 -5.82 13.11
N ARG A 24 6.20 -5.09 12.00
CA ARG A 24 5.44 -5.32 10.75
C ARG A 24 5.35 -6.79 10.35
N ARG A 25 6.44 -7.54 10.56
CA ARG A 25 6.50 -8.99 10.30
C ARG A 25 5.48 -9.77 11.14
N ASN A 26 5.37 -9.47 12.43
CA ASN A 26 4.42 -10.14 13.30
C ASN A 26 2.97 -9.77 12.95
N LYS A 27 2.70 -8.49 12.63
CA LYS A 27 1.37 -8.05 12.15
C LYS A 27 0.94 -8.83 10.90
N LEU A 28 1.85 -9.00 9.94
CA LEU A 28 1.60 -9.78 8.71
C LEU A 28 1.43 -11.28 8.99
N LEU A 29 2.16 -11.85 9.95
CA LEU A 29 1.98 -13.25 10.37
C LEU A 29 0.61 -13.47 11.02
N HIS A 30 0.19 -12.59 11.92
CA HIS A 30 -1.15 -12.63 12.52
C HIS A 30 -2.24 -12.48 11.47
N PHE A 31 -2.07 -11.56 10.50
CA PHE A 31 -2.97 -11.42 9.37
C PHE A 31 -3.07 -12.72 8.58
N ALA A 32 -1.94 -13.34 8.24
CA ALA A 32 -1.89 -14.57 7.46
C ALA A 32 -2.53 -15.77 8.17
N ALA A 33 -2.31 -15.90 9.48
CA ALA A 33 -2.96 -16.92 10.30
C ALA A 33 -4.48 -16.74 10.35
N SER A 34 -4.95 -15.49 10.40
CA SER A 34 -6.38 -15.16 10.49
C SER A 34 -7.10 -15.16 9.14
N HIS A 35 -6.39 -14.95 8.03
CA HIS A 35 -6.97 -14.81 6.68
C HIS A 35 -6.11 -15.53 5.61
N PRO A 36 -5.94 -16.86 5.68
CA PRO A 36 -4.97 -17.59 4.87
C PRO A 36 -5.24 -17.52 3.36
N VAL A 37 -6.51 -17.52 2.94
CA VAL A 37 -6.90 -17.40 1.52
C VAL A 37 -6.51 -16.02 0.96
N ALA A 38 -6.83 -14.96 1.70
CA ALA A 38 -6.45 -13.60 1.34
C ALA A 38 -4.93 -13.43 1.32
N ALA A 39 -4.23 -13.95 2.34
CA ALA A 39 -2.78 -13.89 2.42
C ALA A 39 -2.10 -14.62 1.25
N LYS A 40 -2.60 -15.78 0.83
CA LYS A 40 -2.10 -16.50 -0.35
C LYS A 40 -2.29 -15.70 -1.64
N ALA A 41 -3.47 -15.10 -1.83
CA ALA A 41 -3.77 -14.29 -3.01
C ALA A 41 -2.99 -12.97 -3.05
N ILE A 42 -2.76 -12.36 -1.87
CA ILE A 42 -1.98 -11.14 -1.71
C ILE A 42 -0.52 -11.42 -2.03
N GLY A 43 0.05 -12.46 -1.42
CA GLY A 43 1.41 -12.93 -1.67
C GLY A 43 2.51 -11.91 -1.35
N LEU A 44 3.74 -12.36 -1.46
CA LEU A 44 4.94 -11.52 -1.34
C LEU A 44 5.38 -11.05 -2.73
N LYS A 45 6.06 -9.89 -2.80
CA LYS A 45 6.65 -9.43 -4.06
C LYS A 45 7.66 -10.47 -4.56
N GLY A 46 7.51 -10.87 -5.81
CA GLY A 46 8.43 -11.73 -6.55
C GLY A 46 8.28 -11.47 -8.05
N GLU A 47 9.40 -11.44 -8.77
CA GLU A 47 9.44 -11.08 -10.20
C GLU A 47 8.52 -11.99 -11.04
N ASP A 48 8.54 -13.29 -10.74
CA ASP A 48 7.80 -14.34 -11.46
C ASP A 48 6.47 -14.72 -10.77
N SER A 49 6.01 -13.92 -9.80
CA SER A 49 4.73 -14.19 -9.14
C SER A 49 3.57 -13.39 -9.74
N VAL A 50 2.41 -14.03 -9.85
CA VAL A 50 1.15 -13.42 -10.33
C VAL A 50 0.18 -13.11 -9.18
N ASN A 51 0.70 -12.92 -7.97
CA ASN A 51 -0.08 -12.48 -6.81
C ASN A 51 -0.36 -10.96 -6.86
N ILE A 52 -1.30 -10.50 -6.02
CA ILE A 52 -1.73 -9.09 -6.02
C ILE A 52 -0.55 -8.12 -5.75
N THR A 53 0.36 -8.46 -4.84
CA THR A 53 1.52 -7.62 -4.51
C THR A 53 2.48 -7.46 -5.71
N SER A 54 2.79 -8.55 -6.40
CA SER A 54 3.63 -8.54 -7.60
C SER A 54 2.97 -7.81 -8.75
N ASN A 55 1.71 -8.09 -9.03
CA ASN A 55 0.99 -7.47 -10.14
C ASN A 55 0.84 -5.96 -9.94
N ALA A 56 0.50 -5.51 -8.71
CA ALA A 56 0.40 -4.08 -8.42
C ALA A 56 1.74 -3.35 -8.57
N SER A 57 2.84 -3.99 -8.17
CA SER A 57 4.19 -3.45 -8.36
C SER A 57 4.55 -3.35 -9.84
N ARG A 58 4.35 -4.44 -10.59
CA ARG A 58 4.67 -4.54 -12.02
C ARG A 58 3.91 -3.51 -12.83
N ILE A 59 2.60 -3.38 -12.61
CA ILE A 59 1.77 -2.39 -13.31
C ILE A 59 2.21 -0.96 -12.95
N ALA A 60 2.41 -0.65 -11.66
CA ALA A 60 2.80 0.69 -11.22
C ALA A 60 4.14 1.12 -11.84
N GLU A 61 5.14 0.23 -11.84
CA GLU A 61 6.47 0.47 -12.44
C GLU A 61 6.38 0.73 -13.95
N LYS A 62 5.41 0.11 -14.64
CA LYS A 62 5.18 0.28 -16.09
C LYS A 62 4.35 1.50 -16.48
N THR A 63 3.79 2.25 -15.52
CA THR A 63 3.03 3.49 -15.81
C THR A 63 3.89 4.58 -16.46
N GLY A 64 5.22 4.53 -16.29
CA GLY A 64 6.13 5.57 -16.77
C GLY A 64 6.05 6.88 -15.99
N LEU A 65 5.38 6.89 -14.84
CA LEU A 65 5.34 8.03 -13.92
C LEU A 65 6.67 8.17 -13.17
N ASP A 66 6.89 9.29 -12.49
CA ASP A 66 8.11 9.51 -11.73
C ASP A 66 8.24 8.50 -10.57
N ASN A 67 9.41 7.87 -10.52
CA ASN A 67 9.84 7.01 -9.42
C ASN A 67 11.19 7.45 -8.82
N LYS A 68 11.75 8.59 -9.26
CA LYS A 68 13.12 9.00 -8.92
C LYS A 68 13.20 10.22 -8.03
N ALA A 69 12.14 11.02 -7.88
CA ALA A 69 12.18 12.28 -7.11
C ALA A 69 12.76 12.13 -5.68
N ASN A 70 12.68 10.92 -5.09
CA ASN A 70 13.07 10.66 -3.70
C ASN A 70 14.09 9.51 -3.55
N GLY A 71 14.79 9.11 -4.62
CA GLY A 71 15.91 8.16 -4.63
C GLY A 71 15.56 6.67 -4.53
N GLU A 72 14.60 6.28 -3.69
CA GLU A 72 14.25 4.86 -3.42
C GLU A 72 12.76 4.57 -3.66
N GLY A 73 12.11 5.32 -4.56
CA GLY A 73 10.68 5.17 -4.85
C GLY A 73 9.72 5.65 -3.75
N ARG A 74 10.19 5.86 -2.51
CA ARG A 74 9.36 6.37 -1.40
C ARG A 74 8.68 7.70 -1.73
N GLY A 75 7.36 7.77 -1.56
CA GLY A 75 6.54 8.96 -1.77
C GLY A 75 6.48 9.44 -3.23
N THR A 76 6.86 8.62 -4.20
CA THR A 76 6.83 8.97 -5.64
C THR A 76 5.44 8.71 -6.25
N GLN A 77 5.27 9.11 -7.52
CA GLN A 77 4.02 8.86 -8.26
C GLN A 77 3.80 7.36 -8.49
N VAL A 78 4.86 6.62 -8.83
CA VAL A 78 4.80 5.15 -8.98
C VAL A 78 4.40 4.49 -7.66
N ASN A 79 4.96 4.92 -6.53
CA ASN A 79 4.57 4.36 -5.23
C ASN A 79 3.11 4.66 -4.87
N ALA A 80 2.65 5.87 -5.18
CA ALA A 80 1.27 6.27 -4.99
C ALA A 80 0.29 5.37 -5.76
N VAL A 81 0.58 5.10 -7.05
CA VAL A 81 -0.22 4.17 -7.87
C VAL A 81 -0.15 2.76 -7.31
N ARG A 82 1.04 2.28 -6.93
CA ARG A 82 1.24 0.93 -6.37
C ARG A 82 0.37 0.68 -5.14
N HIS A 83 0.37 1.60 -4.17
CA HIS A 83 -0.41 1.48 -2.95
C HIS A 83 -1.92 1.55 -3.20
N ALA A 84 -2.36 2.51 -4.03
CA ALA A 84 -3.76 2.63 -4.39
C ALA A 84 -4.26 1.38 -5.14
N LEU A 85 -3.49 0.88 -6.11
CA LEU A 85 -3.85 -0.31 -6.89
C LEU A 85 -3.83 -1.58 -6.04
N TRP A 86 -2.83 -1.75 -5.19
CA TRP A 86 -2.75 -2.90 -4.28
C TRP A 86 -3.98 -2.97 -3.37
N GLN A 87 -4.36 -1.86 -2.73
CA GLN A 87 -5.55 -1.83 -1.88
C GLN A 87 -6.86 -1.93 -2.65
N ALA A 88 -6.93 -1.39 -3.87
CA ALA A 88 -8.09 -1.57 -4.74
C ALA A 88 -8.29 -3.04 -5.09
N ALA A 89 -7.22 -3.77 -5.44
CA ALA A 89 -7.31 -5.20 -5.75
C ALA A 89 -7.69 -6.06 -4.55
N VAL A 90 -7.16 -5.77 -3.36
CA VAL A 90 -7.57 -6.49 -2.15
C VAL A 90 -9.03 -6.19 -1.80
N ALA A 91 -9.46 -4.93 -1.88
CA ALA A 91 -10.83 -4.54 -1.55
C ALA A 91 -11.85 -5.08 -2.56
N SER A 92 -11.52 -5.05 -3.85
CA SER A 92 -12.35 -5.56 -4.93
C SER A 92 -12.62 -7.07 -4.78
N ARG A 93 -11.63 -7.83 -4.31
CA ARG A 93 -11.72 -9.30 -4.17
C ARG A 93 -12.15 -9.79 -2.78
N PHE A 94 -11.81 -9.07 -1.72
CA PHE A 94 -11.97 -9.54 -0.34
C PHE A 94 -12.72 -8.53 0.56
N GLY A 95 -13.19 -7.44 0.01
CA GLY A 95 -13.87 -6.37 0.74
C GLY A 95 -12.92 -5.41 1.47
N THR A 96 -13.45 -4.26 1.83
CA THR A 96 -12.71 -3.15 2.44
C THR A 96 -12.08 -3.50 3.79
N ASP A 97 -12.69 -4.41 4.54
CA ASP A 97 -12.23 -4.80 5.88
C ASP A 97 -10.93 -5.61 5.81
N ILE A 98 -10.86 -6.59 4.92
CA ILE A 98 -9.64 -7.36 4.68
C ILE A 98 -8.54 -6.45 4.15
N ALA A 99 -8.88 -5.59 3.18
CA ALA A 99 -7.95 -4.61 2.65
C ALA A 99 -7.39 -3.69 3.74
N LYS A 100 -8.26 -3.20 4.65
CA LYS A 100 -7.82 -2.37 5.77
C LYS A 100 -6.88 -3.13 6.70
N LYS A 101 -7.23 -4.35 7.12
CA LYS A 101 -6.41 -5.16 8.03
C LYS A 101 -5.01 -5.41 7.47
N VAL A 102 -4.90 -5.82 6.21
CA VAL A 102 -3.58 -6.06 5.60
C VAL A 102 -2.83 -4.76 5.33
N GLY A 103 -3.55 -3.69 4.98
CA GLY A 103 -2.96 -2.36 4.78
C GLY A 103 -2.34 -1.84 6.07
N ASP A 104 -3.09 -1.88 7.18
CA ASP A 104 -2.58 -1.46 8.49
C ASP A 104 -1.42 -2.36 8.97
N ALA A 105 -1.48 -3.67 8.70
CA ALA A 105 -0.41 -4.61 9.05
C ALA A 105 0.89 -4.38 8.26
N ASN A 106 0.81 -3.80 7.06
CA ASN A 106 1.95 -3.49 6.21
C ASN A 106 2.69 -2.21 6.61
N GLU A 107 2.06 -1.35 7.42
CA GLU A 107 2.65 -0.09 7.88
C GLU A 107 3.22 -0.22 9.30
N ASP A 108 4.31 0.49 9.58
CA ASP A 108 4.98 0.44 10.89
C ASP A 108 4.10 1.09 11.98
N ASP A 109 3.62 2.32 11.75
CA ASP A 109 2.69 3.07 12.61
C ASP A 109 1.38 3.46 11.88
N SER A 110 0.33 2.64 11.99
CA SER A 110 -0.98 2.94 11.38
C SER A 110 -1.73 4.11 12.04
N SER A 111 -1.21 4.66 13.15
CA SER A 111 -1.79 5.81 13.87
C SER A 111 -1.29 7.17 13.38
N ILE A 112 -0.42 7.19 12.35
CA ILE A 112 0.09 8.43 11.76
C ILE A 112 -1.08 9.39 11.46
N ARG A 113 -0.97 10.59 12.03
CA ARG A 113 -2.06 11.57 12.09
C ARG A 113 -2.41 12.07 10.70
N GLU A 114 -3.62 11.76 10.25
CA GLU A 114 -4.15 12.17 8.93
C GLU A 114 -4.12 13.68 8.69
N ARG A 115 -4.11 14.51 9.73
CA ARG A 115 -4.12 15.98 9.62
C ARG A 115 -2.74 16.61 9.41
N LYS A 116 -1.65 15.84 9.49
CA LYS A 116 -0.28 16.35 9.35
C LYS A 116 0.23 16.19 7.92
N ASN A 117 0.78 17.27 7.34
CA ASN A 117 1.35 17.24 5.99
C ASN A 117 2.86 17.53 5.94
N LYS A 118 3.48 17.83 7.08
CA LYS A 118 4.91 18.15 7.21
C LYS A 118 5.58 17.18 8.16
N TYR A 119 6.63 16.51 7.72
CA TYR A 119 7.34 15.48 8.48
C TYR A 119 8.85 15.78 8.49
N PHE A 120 9.52 15.45 9.58
CA PHE A 120 10.99 15.52 9.64
C PHE A 120 11.64 14.33 8.94
N SER A 121 10.98 13.17 8.98
CA SER A 121 11.48 11.92 8.40
C SER A 121 10.83 11.66 7.05
N ARG A 122 11.66 11.26 6.07
CA ARG A 122 11.20 10.73 4.78
C ARG A 122 10.32 9.50 4.98
N LEU A 123 10.70 8.60 5.89
CA LEU A 123 9.97 7.37 6.17
C LEU A 123 8.57 7.68 6.72
N ALA A 124 8.46 8.62 7.66
CA ALA A 124 7.16 9.01 8.20
C ALA A 124 6.26 9.70 7.16
N ALA A 125 6.85 10.47 6.24
CA ALA A 125 6.11 11.06 5.13
C ALA A 125 5.62 10.01 4.13
N ASP A 126 6.48 9.06 3.76
CA ASP A 126 6.16 7.95 2.86
C ASP A 126 5.01 7.12 3.43
N GLN A 127 5.12 6.72 4.69
CA GLN A 127 4.09 5.93 5.36
C GLN A 127 2.74 6.69 5.45
N ALA A 128 2.77 8.01 5.66
CA ALA A 128 1.56 8.84 5.61
C ALA A 128 0.94 8.90 4.20
N VAL A 129 1.78 8.95 3.16
CA VAL A 129 1.34 8.86 1.75
C VAL A 129 0.70 7.50 1.48
N ASP A 130 1.36 6.43 1.90
CA ASP A 130 0.93 5.04 1.69
C ASP A 130 -0.42 4.77 2.36
N LEU A 131 -0.60 5.16 3.63
CA LEU A 131 -1.88 5.04 4.34
C LEU A 131 -3.04 5.78 3.63
N ARG A 132 -2.77 6.96 3.09
CA ARG A 132 -3.81 7.77 2.41
C ARG A 132 -4.15 7.22 1.02
N ASN A 133 -3.14 6.78 0.27
CA ASN A 133 -3.37 6.12 -1.01
C ASN A 133 -4.01 4.75 -0.83
N ASN A 134 -3.71 4.04 0.26
CA ASN A 134 -4.37 2.81 0.65
C ASN A 134 -5.89 3.03 0.85
N ARG A 135 -6.28 4.12 1.53
CA ARG A 135 -7.69 4.49 1.73
C ARG A 135 -8.41 4.79 0.42
N ILE A 136 -7.76 5.53 -0.49
CA ILE A 136 -8.27 5.79 -1.84
C ILE A 136 -8.47 4.47 -2.59
N GLY A 137 -7.45 3.60 -2.57
CA GLY A 137 -7.49 2.28 -3.20
C GLY A 137 -8.68 1.45 -2.72
N ARG A 138 -8.92 1.38 -1.40
CA ARG A 138 -10.07 0.65 -0.85
C ARG A 138 -11.41 1.15 -1.37
N THR A 139 -11.55 2.47 -1.54
CA THR A 139 -12.77 3.07 -2.09
C THR A 139 -12.97 2.64 -3.53
N ILE A 140 -11.91 2.76 -4.35
CA ILE A 140 -11.94 2.33 -5.76
C ILE A 140 -12.26 0.84 -5.87
N GLY A 141 -11.66 -0.01 -5.04
CA GLY A 141 -11.94 -1.45 -5.05
C GLY A 141 -13.37 -1.79 -4.64
N ALA A 142 -13.93 -1.10 -3.64
CA ALA A 142 -15.32 -1.28 -3.22
C ALA A 142 -16.32 -0.92 -4.33
N ASP A 143 -16.02 0.11 -5.11
CA ASP A 143 -16.84 0.54 -6.25
C ASP A 143 -16.68 -0.36 -7.49
N ASN A 144 -15.71 -1.29 -7.48
CA ASN A 144 -15.39 -2.16 -8.61
C ASN A 144 -15.21 -3.62 -8.12
N PRO A 145 -16.26 -4.27 -7.59
CA PRO A 145 -16.16 -5.63 -7.06
C PRO A 145 -15.78 -6.63 -8.17
N GLU A 146 -14.90 -7.58 -7.84
CA GLU A 146 -14.39 -8.63 -8.74
C GLU A 146 -13.73 -8.13 -10.04
N ALA A 147 -13.40 -6.84 -10.14
CA ALA A 147 -12.68 -6.28 -11.26
C ALA A 147 -11.23 -6.80 -11.31
N ASP A 148 -10.74 -7.08 -12.53
CA ASP A 148 -9.35 -7.44 -12.70
C ASP A 148 -8.41 -6.24 -12.44
N MET A 149 -7.12 -6.54 -12.27
CA MET A 149 -6.16 -5.51 -11.88
C MET A 149 -5.89 -4.47 -12.98
N LYS A 150 -6.14 -4.78 -14.26
CA LYS A 150 -6.01 -3.80 -15.34
C LYS A 150 -7.13 -2.77 -15.25
N VAL A 151 -8.38 -3.22 -15.05
CA VAL A 151 -9.53 -2.34 -14.82
C VAL A 151 -9.31 -1.46 -13.60
N LEU A 152 -8.86 -2.05 -12.48
CA LEU A 152 -8.54 -1.29 -11.27
C LEU A 152 -7.40 -0.28 -11.49
N ALA A 153 -6.38 -0.62 -12.27
CA ALA A 153 -5.29 0.30 -12.60
C ALA A 153 -5.80 1.49 -13.42
N GLN A 154 -6.68 1.26 -14.40
CA GLN A 154 -7.34 2.32 -15.15
C GLN A 154 -8.17 3.22 -14.23
N ALA A 155 -8.93 2.65 -13.30
CA ALA A 155 -9.71 3.40 -12.31
C ALA A 155 -8.81 4.26 -11.39
N VAL A 156 -7.69 3.69 -10.91
CA VAL A 156 -6.69 4.41 -10.12
C VAL A 156 -6.07 5.57 -10.91
N LEU A 157 -5.68 5.37 -12.17
CA LEU A 157 -5.16 6.45 -13.01
C LEU A 157 -6.21 7.53 -13.28
N GLY A 158 -7.47 7.13 -13.51
CA GLY A 158 -8.59 8.05 -13.66
C GLY A 158 -8.80 8.91 -12.41
N HIS A 159 -8.75 8.29 -11.22
CA HIS A 159 -8.80 9.00 -9.94
C HIS A 159 -7.59 9.92 -9.74
N TYR A 160 -6.39 9.46 -10.10
CA TYR A 160 -5.18 10.27 -10.01
C TYR A 160 -5.26 11.51 -10.91
N HIS A 161 -5.87 11.40 -12.09
CA HIS A 161 -6.09 12.54 -12.97
C HIS A 161 -7.16 13.50 -12.43
N LYS A 162 -8.30 12.98 -11.97
CA LYS A 162 -9.46 13.81 -11.58
C LYS A 162 -9.34 14.41 -10.18
N GLU A 163 -8.95 13.58 -9.22
CA GLU A 163 -9.00 13.89 -7.79
C GLU A 163 -7.61 13.93 -7.14
N GLY A 164 -6.65 13.22 -7.72
CA GLY A 164 -5.27 13.20 -7.27
C GLY A 164 -4.93 12.07 -6.30
N LEU A 165 -3.64 11.75 -6.22
CA LEU A 165 -3.03 10.84 -5.23
C LEU A 165 -1.98 11.59 -4.41
N TRP A 166 -1.64 11.03 -3.24
CA TRP A 166 -0.67 11.60 -2.33
C TRP A 166 0.76 11.26 -2.76
N THR A 167 1.66 12.22 -2.66
CA THR A 167 3.11 12.08 -2.88
C THR A 167 3.87 12.89 -1.84
N ALA A 168 5.17 12.64 -1.68
CA ALA A 168 6.05 13.37 -0.78
C ALA A 168 7.15 14.10 -1.57
N LYS A 169 7.48 15.32 -1.14
CA LYS A 169 8.61 16.10 -1.68
C LYS A 169 9.43 16.71 -0.55
N PRO A 170 10.78 16.77 -0.67
CA PRO A 170 11.60 17.48 0.29
C PRO A 170 11.40 18.99 0.15
N THR A 171 11.39 19.70 1.28
CA THR A 171 11.45 21.16 1.36
C THR A 171 12.54 21.57 2.33
N LYS A 172 13.17 22.72 2.09
CA LYS A 172 14.17 23.29 3.01
C LYS A 172 13.55 24.46 3.76
N GLU A 173 13.64 24.44 5.08
CA GLU A 173 13.18 25.54 5.93
C GLU A 173 14.20 25.75 7.06
N LYS A 174 14.72 26.98 7.16
CA LYS A 174 15.71 27.36 8.20
C LYS A 174 16.91 26.41 8.29
N GLY A 175 17.41 25.91 7.15
CA GLY A 175 18.55 25.00 7.07
C GLY A 175 18.22 23.51 7.30
N TYR A 176 16.98 23.17 7.66
CA TYR A 176 16.55 21.78 7.84
C TYR A 176 15.76 21.27 6.63
N THR A 177 15.96 20.00 6.29
CA THR A 177 15.12 19.30 5.31
C THR A 177 13.89 18.73 6.00
N TYR A 178 12.72 19.09 5.50
CA TYR A 178 11.43 18.51 5.85
C TYR A 178 10.85 17.80 4.64
N TRP A 179 9.87 16.94 4.88
CA TRP A 179 9.13 16.21 3.86
C TRP A 179 7.68 16.67 3.90
N MET A 180 7.25 17.30 2.81
CA MET A 180 5.88 17.75 2.63
C MET A 180 5.14 16.73 1.80
N ILE A 181 3.99 16.29 2.30
CA ILE A 181 3.07 15.44 1.55
C ILE A 181 1.93 16.26 1.01
N SER A 182 1.59 16.02 -0.26
CA SER A 182 0.51 16.73 -0.94
C SER A 182 -0.21 15.80 -1.89
N ARG A 183 -1.47 16.14 -2.15
CA ARG A 183 -2.30 15.46 -3.14
C ARG A 183 -2.16 16.20 -4.46
N SER A 184 -1.55 15.56 -5.46
CA SER A 184 -1.35 16.13 -6.79
C SER A 184 -2.18 15.36 -7.81
N LYS A 185 -2.50 16.03 -8.93
CA LYS A 185 -3.18 15.42 -10.07
C LYS A 185 -2.18 15.15 -11.19
N LEU A 186 -2.42 14.12 -11.98
CA LEU A 186 -1.74 13.98 -13.26
C LEU A 186 -2.27 15.03 -14.24
N SER A 187 -1.37 15.66 -15.00
CA SER A 187 -1.76 16.40 -16.20
C SER A 187 -2.45 15.46 -17.21
N LYS A 188 -3.18 16.04 -18.17
CA LYS A 188 -3.85 15.25 -19.22
C LYS A 188 -2.87 14.40 -20.02
N SER A 189 -1.67 14.93 -20.32
CA SER A 189 -0.62 14.21 -21.06
C SER A 189 -0.01 13.08 -20.25
N GLU A 190 0.31 13.30 -18.97
CA GLU A 190 0.80 12.24 -18.08
C GLU A 190 -0.23 11.13 -17.92
N TYR A 191 -1.50 11.49 -17.71
CA TYR A 191 -2.60 10.53 -17.61
C TYR A 191 -2.73 9.69 -18.88
N GLN A 192 -2.78 10.32 -20.06
CA GLN A 192 -2.92 9.59 -21.32
C GLN A 192 -1.71 8.68 -21.60
N SER A 193 -0.50 9.16 -21.30
CA SER A 193 0.73 8.38 -21.45
C SER A 193 0.71 7.15 -20.54
N ALA A 194 0.39 7.32 -19.26
CA ALA A 194 0.29 6.21 -18.31
C ALA A 194 -0.82 5.23 -18.68
N LEU A 195 -1.98 5.73 -19.11
CA LEU A 195 -3.11 4.90 -19.52
C LEU A 195 -2.77 4.06 -20.76
N ASN A 196 -2.10 4.63 -21.76
CA ASN A 196 -1.66 3.89 -22.94
C ASN A 196 -0.73 2.75 -22.57
N LYS A 197 0.20 2.97 -21.63
CA LYS A 197 1.10 1.92 -21.14
C LYS A 197 0.34 0.81 -20.43
N VAL A 198 -0.59 1.15 -19.53
CA VAL A 198 -1.45 0.16 -18.84
C VAL A 198 -2.33 -0.61 -19.82
N ASN A 199 -2.83 0.03 -20.88
CA ASN A 199 -3.66 -0.61 -21.89
C ASN A 199 -2.92 -1.70 -22.67
N ALA A 200 -1.59 -1.59 -22.82
CA ALA A 200 -0.75 -2.60 -23.45
C ALA A 200 -0.45 -3.81 -22.54
N LEU A 201 -0.86 -3.78 -21.26
CA LEU A 201 -0.64 -4.87 -20.32
C LEU A 201 -1.88 -5.77 -20.19
N ASN A 202 -1.67 -7.00 -19.75
CA ASN A 202 -2.73 -7.88 -19.27
C ASN A 202 -3.04 -7.65 -17.77
N ALA A 203 -3.96 -8.43 -17.20
CA ALA A 203 -4.36 -8.30 -15.79
C ALA A 203 -3.23 -8.64 -14.79
N ASN A 204 -2.18 -9.33 -15.21
CA ASN A 204 -0.99 -9.57 -14.40
C ASN A 204 0.08 -8.48 -14.59
N GLY A 205 -0.13 -7.50 -15.47
CA GLY A 205 0.85 -6.44 -15.74
C GLY A 205 1.95 -6.83 -16.72
N PHE A 206 1.77 -7.91 -17.48
CA PHE A 206 2.68 -8.31 -18.55
C PHE A 206 2.25 -7.74 -19.90
N THR A 207 3.20 -7.40 -20.75
CA THR A 207 2.96 -7.31 -22.19
C THR A 207 2.70 -8.70 -22.78
N GLU A 208 2.25 -8.77 -24.03
CA GLU A 208 2.07 -10.06 -24.71
C GLU A 208 3.38 -10.87 -24.77
N GLU A 209 4.48 -10.24 -25.15
CA GLU A 209 5.80 -10.88 -25.20
C GLU A 209 6.27 -11.39 -23.82
N GLU A 210 6.05 -10.60 -22.76
CA GLU A 210 6.39 -11.02 -21.40
C GLU A 210 5.52 -12.17 -20.91
N GLN A 211 4.24 -12.20 -21.30
CA GLN A 211 3.33 -13.29 -20.98
C GLN A 211 3.77 -14.59 -21.68
N GLN A 212 4.14 -14.52 -22.96
CA GLN A 212 4.66 -15.68 -23.69
C GLN A 212 5.93 -16.24 -23.03
N LYS A 213 6.84 -15.36 -22.59
CA LYS A 213 8.05 -15.76 -21.86
C LYS A 213 7.70 -16.42 -20.52
N TYR A 214 6.80 -15.81 -19.76
CA TYR A 214 6.33 -16.35 -18.48
C TYR A 214 5.73 -17.76 -18.62
N ASP A 215 4.90 -17.97 -19.64
CA ASP A 215 4.24 -19.26 -19.89
C ASP A 215 5.24 -20.34 -20.35
N ALA A 216 6.24 -19.95 -21.15
CA ALA A 216 7.32 -20.85 -21.55
C ALA A 216 8.18 -21.29 -20.35
N GLU A 217 8.55 -20.36 -19.47
CA GLU A 217 9.33 -20.65 -18.26
C GLU A 217 8.56 -21.54 -17.28
N LYS A 218 7.27 -21.28 -17.10
CA LYS A 218 6.39 -22.10 -16.25
C LYS A 218 6.18 -23.50 -16.81
N THR A 219 6.12 -23.64 -18.14
CA THR A 219 6.06 -24.96 -18.80
C THR A 219 7.37 -25.73 -18.62
N ALA A 220 8.51 -25.04 -18.70
CA ALA A 220 9.83 -25.64 -18.52
C ALA A 220 10.12 -26.00 -17.04
N ASN A 221 9.54 -25.28 -16.08
CA ASN A 221 9.70 -25.54 -14.65
C ASN A 221 8.39 -25.27 -13.87
N PRO A 222 7.47 -26.25 -13.80
CA PRO A 222 6.14 -26.06 -13.21
C PRO A 222 6.13 -25.89 -11.69
N PHE A 223 7.28 -26.07 -11.02
CA PHE A 223 7.43 -25.94 -9.56
C PHE A 223 8.12 -24.65 -9.13
N LYS A 224 8.41 -23.75 -10.08
CA LYS A 224 8.95 -22.41 -9.81
C LYS A 224 7.87 -21.40 -9.47
#